data_AF-A0A7J4J910-F1
#
_entry.id   AF-A0A7J4J910-F1
#
_cell.length_a   1.000
_cell.length_b   1.000
_cell.length_c   1.000
_cell.angle_alpha   90.00
_cell.angle_beta   90.00
_cell.angle_gamma   90.00
#
_symmetry.space_group_name_H-M   'P 1'
#
loop_
_entity.id
_entity.type
_entity.pdbx_description
1 polymer ?
#
loop_
_entity_poly.entity_id
_entity_poly.type
_entity_poly.pdbx_seq_one_letter_code
_entity_poly.pdbx_strand_id
1 'polypeptide(L)'
;MPEELPLYSLPQHKPRALLPKFIALTLLSVLFYIGILLNVALLDLTGKEETTIKTGSLILVGFLFLLGIILTIQQAAYITKFYKEGISLKGKKIVYNTITTTTKNEDFLDKIFKTHSLNLGNHNHLRHIPNTIDIEQYLRQLQEYNQKRQSSI
;
A
#
# COMPACT_ATOMS: atom_id res chain seq x y z
N MET A 1 -9.35 -18.24 12.77
CA MET A 1 -8.55 -19.12 11.89
C MET A 1 -7.77 -20.05 12.81
N PRO A 2 -7.62 -21.34 12.51
CA PRO A 2 -6.82 -22.21 13.37
C PRO A 2 -5.38 -21.67 13.47
N GLU A 3 -4.71 -22.00 14.56
CA GLU A 3 -3.36 -21.59 14.97
C GLU A 3 -2.25 -22.16 14.05
N GLU A 4 -2.45 -22.18 12.74
CA GLU A 4 -1.41 -22.63 11.81
C GLU A 4 -0.35 -21.51 11.67
N LEU A 5 0.91 -21.85 11.98
CA LEU A 5 2.02 -20.93 11.80
C LEU A 5 2.24 -20.67 10.29
N PRO A 6 2.50 -19.42 9.88
CA PRO A 6 2.78 -19.13 8.48
C PRO A 6 4.08 -19.81 8.06
N LEU A 7 4.07 -20.45 6.89
CA LEU A 7 5.26 -21.06 6.28
C LEU A 7 6.29 -20.01 5.90
N TYR A 8 5.81 -18.84 5.47
CA TYR A 8 6.64 -17.71 5.10
C TYR A 8 5.90 -16.40 5.34
N SER A 9 6.64 -15.35 5.70
CA SER A 9 6.10 -14.00 5.87
C SER A 9 6.89 -13.04 4.99
N LEU A 10 6.20 -12.40 4.04
CA LEU A 10 6.78 -11.45 3.11
C LEU A 10 6.48 -10.02 3.57
N PRO A 11 7.45 -9.32 4.17
CA PRO A 11 7.31 -7.90 4.46
C PRO A 11 7.34 -7.09 3.16
N GLN A 12 6.57 -6.01 3.11
CA GLN A 12 6.66 -5.04 2.01
C GLN A 12 7.90 -4.16 2.17
N HIS A 13 8.46 -3.72 1.04
CA HIS A 13 9.50 -2.70 1.04
C HIS A 13 8.93 -1.35 1.50
N LYS A 14 9.14 -1.01 2.77
CA LYS A 14 8.54 0.18 3.42
C LYS A 14 8.82 1.50 2.70
N PRO A 15 10.05 1.79 2.22
CA PRO A 15 10.32 3.05 1.51
C PRO A 15 9.45 3.23 0.26
N ARG A 16 9.29 2.16 -0.54
CA ARG A 16 8.44 2.16 -1.74
C ARG A 16 6.97 2.37 -1.40
N ALA A 17 6.51 1.81 -0.28
CA ALA A 17 5.12 1.91 0.16
C ALA A 17 4.77 3.28 0.75
N LEU A 18 5.73 3.94 1.40
CA LEU A 18 5.51 5.18 2.17
C LEU A 18 5.89 6.44 1.38
N LEU A 19 7.08 6.48 0.78
CA LEU A 19 7.65 7.71 0.24
C LEU A 19 6.79 8.35 -0.87
N PRO A 20 6.27 7.61 -1.87
CA PRO A 20 5.43 8.20 -2.91
C PRO A 20 4.14 8.80 -2.35
N LYS A 21 3.55 8.16 -1.33
CA LYS A 21 2.33 8.66 -0.67
C LYS A 21 2.62 9.89 0.18
N PHE A 22 3.76 9.92 0.86
CA PHE A 22 4.18 11.09 1.61
C PHE A 22 4.35 12.30 0.70
N ILE A 23 5.06 12.14 -0.42
CA ILE A 23 5.23 13.22 -1.42
C ILE A 23 3.87 13.70 -1.94
N ALA A 24 2.99 12.76 -2.33
CA ALA A 24 1.65 13.10 -2.81
C ALA A 24 0.83 13.84 -1.76
N LEU A 25 0.87 13.40 -0.50
CA LEU A 25 0.17 14.02 0.61
C LEU A 25 0.68 15.44 0.90
N THR A 26 2.00 15.63 0.91
CA THR A 26 2.61 16.96 1.07
C THR A 26 2.17 17.92 -0.05
N LEU A 27 2.26 17.48 -1.30
CA LEU A 27 1.83 18.30 -2.44
C LEU A 27 0.35 18.65 -2.35
N LEU A 28 -0.50 17.68 -2.02
CA LEU A 28 -1.94 17.90 -1.88
C LEU A 28 -2.26 18.88 -0.74
N SER A 29 -1.60 18.75 0.41
CA SER A 29 -1.76 19.67 1.55
C SER A 29 -1.34 21.09 1.19
N VAL A 30 -0.22 21.26 0.48
CA VAL A 30 0.22 22.59 0.02
C VAL A 30 -0.78 23.19 -0.97
N LEU A 31 -1.17 22.43 -2.00
CA LEU A 31 -2.14 22.91 -2.99
C LEU A 31 -3.48 23.26 -2.36
N PHE A 32 -3.97 22.44 -1.44
CA PHE A 32 -5.22 22.68 -0.73
C PHE A 32 -5.14 23.95 0.13
N TYR A 33 -4.04 24.15 0.87
CA TYR A 33 -3.85 25.37 1.65
C TYR A 33 -3.74 26.62 0.77
N ILE A 34 -3.01 26.56 -0.35
CA ILE A 34 -2.97 27.65 -1.34
C ILE A 34 -4.37 27.96 -1.86
N GLY A 35 -5.17 26.94 -2.16
CA GLY A 35 -6.56 27.12 -2.56
C GLY A 35 -7.39 27.86 -1.51
N ILE A 36 -7.22 27.54 -0.22
CA ILE A 36 -7.88 28.28 0.86
C ILE A 36 -7.40 29.72 0.91
N LEU A 37 -6.08 29.96 0.85
CA LEU A 37 -5.53 31.31 0.84
C LEU A 37 -6.06 32.17 -0.31
N LEU A 38 -6.19 31.58 -1.50
CA LEU A 38 -6.77 32.27 -2.65
C LEU A 38 -8.23 32.63 -2.40
N ASN A 39 -9.03 31.71 -1.87
CA ASN A 39 -10.43 32.00 -1.53
C ASN A 39 -10.53 33.11 -0.48
N VAL A 40 -9.69 33.07 0.55
CA VAL A 40 -9.64 34.11 1.60
C VAL A 40 -9.23 35.46 1.03
N ALA A 41 -8.25 35.51 0.13
CA ALA A 41 -7.79 36.75 -0.48
C ALA A 41 -8.84 37.39 -1.41
N LEU A 42 -9.80 36.61 -1.91
CA LEU A 42 -10.92 37.10 -2.73
C LEU A 42 -12.10 37.58 -1.88
N LEU A 43 -12.10 37.31 -0.58
CA LEU A 43 -13.13 37.77 0.34
C LEU A 43 -12.70 39.11 0.95
N ASP A 44 -13.62 40.06 1.01
CA ASP A 44 -13.40 41.37 1.64
C ASP A 44 -13.52 41.23 3.17
N LEU A 45 -12.49 40.63 3.78
CA LEU A 45 -12.43 40.33 5.21
C LEU A 45 -11.64 41.39 5.97
N THR A 46 -12.02 41.62 7.22
CA THR A 46 -11.15 42.38 8.13
C THR A 46 -9.87 41.61 8.43
N GLY A 47 -8.77 42.30 8.73
CA GLY A 47 -7.48 41.64 9.00
C GLY A 47 -7.53 40.61 10.15
N LYS A 48 -8.46 40.79 11.11
CA LYS A 48 -8.69 39.83 12.21
C LYS A 48 -9.38 38.56 11.72
N GLU A 49 -10.39 38.68 10.84
CA GLU A 49 -11.09 37.53 10.25
C GLU A 49 -10.16 36.75 9.32
N GLU A 50 -9.40 37.45 8.47
CA GLU A 50 -8.39 36.84 7.60
C GLU A 50 -7.38 36.02 8.41
N THR A 51 -6.82 36.60 9.47
CA THR A 51 -5.87 35.90 10.34
C THR A 51 -6.52 34.67 10.99
N THR A 52 -7.75 34.80 11.48
CA THR A 52 -8.48 33.69 12.13
C THR A 52 -8.71 32.54 11.15
N ILE A 53 -9.12 32.83 9.92
CA ILE A 53 -9.37 31.81 8.90
C ILE A 53 -8.06 31.17 8.43
N LYS A 54 -7.01 31.95 8.19
CA LYS A 54 -5.67 31.42 7.81
C LYS A 54 -5.10 30.50 8.89
N THR A 55 -5.16 30.90 10.16
CA THR A 55 -4.70 30.06 11.26
C THR A 55 -5.58 28.81 11.42
N GLY A 56 -6.90 28.96 11.39
CA GLY A 56 -7.84 27.83 11.53
C GLY A 56 -7.69 26.81 10.41
N SER A 57 -7.56 27.27 9.16
CA SER A 57 -7.30 26.41 7.99
C SER A 57 -5.95 25.73 8.07
N LEU A 58 -4.88 26.42 8.49
CA LEU A 58 -3.57 25.79 8.67
C LEU A 58 -3.63 24.63 9.69
N ILE A 59 -4.33 24.84 10.82
CA ILE A 59 -4.55 23.80 11.83
C ILE A 59 -5.31 22.62 11.22
N LEU A 60 -6.40 22.88 10.48
CA LEU A 60 -7.18 21.84 9.82
C LEU A 60 -6.35 21.05 8.80
N VAL A 61 -5.58 21.73 7.95
CA VAL A 61 -4.69 21.08 6.97
C VAL A 61 -3.62 20.25 7.67
N GLY A 62 -3.02 20.78 8.75
CA GLY A 62 -2.06 20.05 9.57
C GLY A 62 -2.67 18.79 10.18
N PHE A 63 -3.88 18.86 10.72
CA PHE A 63 -4.61 17.71 11.24
C PHE A 63 -4.88 16.65 10.17
N LEU A 64 -5.39 17.06 9.00
CA LEU A 64 -5.64 16.14 7.87
C LEU A 64 -4.35 15.50 7.35
N PHE A 65 -3.25 16.27 7.32
CA PHE A 65 -1.93 15.77 6.94
C PHE A 65 -1.44 14.68 7.92
N LEU A 66 -1.54 14.93 9.23
CA LEU A 66 -1.16 13.93 10.24
C LEU A 66 -2.03 12.66 10.13
N LEU A 67 -3.34 12.81 9.94
CA LEU A 67 -4.25 11.69 9.74
C LEU A 67 -3.86 10.88 8.49
N GLY A 68 -3.53 11.55 7.39
CA GLY A 68 -3.04 10.92 6.17
C GLY A 68 -1.74 10.13 6.37
N ILE A 69 -0.80 10.65 7.17
CA ILE A 69 0.43 9.93 7.54
C ILE A 69 0.09 8.65 8.32
N ILE A 70 -0.76 8.75 9.35
CA ILE A 70 -1.14 7.61 10.20
C ILE A 70 -1.77 6.50 9.35
N LEU A 71 -2.73 6.84 8.48
CA LEU A 71 -3.38 5.88 7.58
C LEU A 71 -2.36 5.24 6.61
N THR A 72 -1.43 6.04 6.10
CA THR A 72 -0.39 5.55 5.19
C THR A 72 0.55 4.55 5.86
N ILE A 73 0.96 4.83 7.11
CA ILE A 73 1.79 3.93 7.91
C ILE A 73 1.06 2.63 8.24
N GLN A 74 -0.20 2.73 8.71
CA GLN A 74 -1.03 1.55 9.00
C GLN A 74 -1.17 0.65 7.76
N GLN A 75 -1.39 1.25 6.59
CA GLN A 75 -1.51 0.50 5.34
C GLN A 75 -0.18 -0.12 4.87
N ALA A 76 0.97 0.50 5.17
CA ALA A 76 2.28 -0.05 4.83
C ALA A 76 2.74 -1.16 5.79
N ALA A 77 2.10 -1.30 6.96
CA ALA A 77 2.42 -2.31 7.95
C ALA A 77 1.89 -3.72 7.61
N TYR A 78 1.06 -3.87 6.57
CA TYR A 78 0.53 -5.17 6.18
C TYR A 78 1.62 -6.11 5.65
N ILE A 79 1.82 -7.21 6.37
CA ILE A 79 2.69 -8.33 5.99
C ILE A 79 1.85 -9.38 5.28
N THR A 80 2.36 -9.87 4.14
CA THR A 80 1.72 -10.99 3.45
C THR A 80 2.20 -12.29 4.09
N LYS A 81 1.26 -13.16 4.47
CA LYS A 81 1.59 -14.44 5.11
C LYS A 81 1.22 -15.60 4.18
N PHE A 82 2.13 -16.54 4.03
CA PHE A 82 1.96 -17.74 3.20
C PHE A 82 1.66 -18.91 4.13
N TYR A 83 0.59 -19.64 3.82
CA TYR A 83 0.15 -20.84 4.52
C TYR A 83 0.15 -22.02 3.55
N LYS A 84 -0.10 -23.22 4.06
CA LYS A 84 -0.11 -24.45 3.25
C LYS A 84 -1.13 -24.41 2.11
N GLU A 85 -2.31 -23.85 2.36
CA GLU A 85 -3.44 -23.85 1.41
C GLU A 85 -3.64 -22.52 0.67
N GLY A 86 -2.92 -21.47 1.06
CA GLY A 86 -3.09 -20.16 0.45
C GLY A 86 -2.31 -19.04 1.11
N ILE A 87 -2.58 -17.83 0.66
CA ILE A 87 -1.90 -16.60 1.04
C ILE A 87 -2.88 -15.71 1.79
N SER A 88 -2.50 -15.15 2.93
CA SER A 88 -3.25 -14.07 3.58
C SER A 88 -2.69 -12.73 3.12
N LEU A 89 -3.46 -12.04 2.29
CA LEU A 89 -3.15 -10.72 1.76
C LEU A 89 -4.14 -9.71 2.34
N LYS A 90 -3.63 -8.76 3.16
CA LYS A 90 -4.45 -7.73 3.84
C LYS A 90 -5.66 -8.33 4.60
N GLY A 91 -5.47 -9.48 5.24
CA GLY A 91 -6.51 -10.18 5.99
C GLY A 91 -7.44 -11.05 5.15
N LYS A 92 -7.34 -11.05 3.81
CA LYS A 92 -8.11 -11.93 2.93
C LYS A 92 -7.29 -13.17 2.56
N LYS A 93 -7.88 -14.37 2.69
CA LYS A 93 -7.26 -15.64 2.25
C LYS A 93 -7.47 -15.81 0.74
N ILE A 94 -6.39 -16.09 0.03
CA ILE A 94 -6.35 -16.41 -1.41
C ILE A 94 -5.83 -17.83 -1.54
N VAL A 95 -6.64 -18.74 -2.09
CA VAL A 95 -6.25 -20.15 -2.28
C VAL A 95 -5.33 -20.27 -3.49
N TYR A 96 -4.26 -21.07 -3.42
CA TYR A 96 -3.29 -21.18 -4.51
C TYR A 96 -3.89 -21.56 -5.86
N ASN A 97 -4.92 -22.39 -5.86
CA ASN A 97 -5.63 -22.80 -7.08
C ASN A 97 -6.34 -21.68 -7.82
N THR A 98 -6.65 -20.58 -7.14
CA THR A 98 -7.31 -19.43 -7.75
C THR A 98 -6.34 -18.47 -8.42
N ILE A 99 -5.03 -18.70 -8.24
CA ILE A 99 -3.96 -17.90 -8.80
C ILE A 99 -3.69 -18.40 -10.22
N THR A 100 -4.24 -17.69 -11.21
CA THR A 100 -4.16 -18.07 -12.63
C THR A 100 -2.90 -17.59 -13.34
N THR A 101 -2.31 -16.50 -12.86
CA THR A 101 -1.12 -15.88 -13.44
C THR A 101 -0.23 -15.35 -12.33
N THR A 102 1.07 -15.58 -12.43
CA THR A 102 2.14 -15.05 -11.56
C THR A 102 3.13 -14.27 -12.41
N THR A 103 2.67 -13.21 -13.05
CA THR A 103 3.51 -12.35 -13.88
C THR A 103 4.12 -11.23 -13.04
N LYS A 104 5.45 -11.12 -13.08
CA LYS A 104 6.18 -9.98 -12.55
C LYS A 104 5.83 -8.71 -13.34
N ASN A 105 5.50 -7.65 -12.63
CA ASN A 105 5.29 -6.32 -13.20
C ASN A 105 6.13 -5.29 -12.45
N GLU A 106 6.70 -4.33 -13.18
CA GLU A 106 7.54 -3.27 -12.65
C GLU A 106 7.07 -1.93 -13.22
N ASP A 107 6.54 -1.07 -12.36
CA ASP A 107 6.25 0.32 -12.70
C ASP A 107 7.49 1.24 -12.59
N PHE A 108 7.34 2.52 -12.95
CA PHE A 108 8.44 3.49 -12.89
C PHE A 108 9.00 3.65 -11.47
N LEU A 109 8.13 3.66 -10.46
CA LEU A 109 8.54 3.76 -9.07
C LEU A 109 9.24 2.48 -8.62
N ASP A 110 8.76 1.32 -9.04
CA ASP A 110 9.36 0.02 -8.77
C ASP A 110 10.82 -0.04 -9.26
N LYS A 111 11.13 0.55 -10.42
CA LYS A 111 12.52 0.69 -10.89
C LYS A 111 13.39 1.53 -9.96
N ILE A 112 12.86 2.66 -9.47
CA ILE A 112 13.59 3.56 -8.54
C ILE A 112 13.88 2.85 -7.21
N PHE A 113 12.89 2.15 -6.66
CA PHE A 113 13.01 1.50 -5.35
C PHE A 113 13.55 0.06 -5.44
N LYS A 114 13.90 -0.43 -6.63
CA LYS A 114 14.33 -1.81 -6.89
C LYS A 114 13.34 -2.84 -6.35
N THR A 115 12.06 -2.57 -6.56
CA THR A 115 10.95 -3.44 -6.21
C THR A 115 10.23 -3.92 -7.45
N HIS A 116 9.32 -4.88 -7.27
CA HIS A 116 8.36 -5.30 -8.26
C HIS A 116 7.04 -5.67 -7.60
N SER A 117 6.04 -5.92 -8.44
CA SER A 117 4.75 -6.45 -8.04
C SER A 117 4.48 -7.77 -8.75
N LEU A 118 3.76 -8.67 -8.10
CA LEU A 118 3.31 -9.92 -8.69
C LEU A 118 1.79 -9.91 -8.76
N ASN A 119 1.24 -10.07 -9.96
CA ASN A 119 -0.19 -10.30 -10.12
C ASN A 119 -0.52 -11.71 -9.62
N LEU A 120 -1.59 -11.88 -8.84
CA LEU A 120 -2.09 -13.17 -8.39
C LEU A 120 -3.44 -13.52 -9.04
N GLY A 121 -3.93 -12.73 -10.00
CA GLY A 121 -5.27 -12.87 -10.56
C GLY A 121 -6.36 -12.24 -9.67
N ASN A 122 -7.58 -12.11 -10.20
CA ASN A 122 -8.75 -11.58 -9.48
C ASN A 122 -8.50 -10.23 -8.75
N HIS A 123 -7.76 -9.32 -9.39
CA HIS A 123 -7.36 -8.01 -8.84
C HIS A 123 -6.47 -8.07 -7.57
N ASN A 124 -5.94 -9.25 -7.23
CA ASN A 124 -5.02 -9.40 -6.11
C ASN A 124 -3.57 -9.25 -6.60
N HIS A 125 -2.79 -8.47 -5.87
CA HIS A 125 -1.39 -8.22 -6.19
C HIS A 125 -0.54 -8.26 -4.94
N LEU A 126 0.58 -8.98 -5.00
CA LEU A 126 1.69 -8.76 -4.10
C LEU A 126 2.43 -7.53 -4.60
N ARG A 127 2.63 -6.54 -3.74
CA ARG A 127 3.21 -5.24 -4.13
C ARG A 127 4.47 -4.96 -3.35
N HIS A 128 5.36 -4.18 -3.95
CA HIS A 128 6.57 -3.65 -3.32
C HIS A 128 7.51 -4.75 -2.81
N ILE A 129 7.65 -5.82 -3.59
CA ILE A 129 8.53 -6.95 -3.31
C ILE A 129 9.95 -6.54 -3.72
N PRO A 130 10.96 -6.63 -2.85
CA PRO A 130 12.34 -6.38 -3.24
C PRO A 130 12.77 -7.28 -4.39
N ASN A 131 13.50 -6.73 -5.37
CA ASN A 131 14.02 -7.51 -6.51
C ASN A 131 15.05 -8.58 -6.11
N THR A 132 15.54 -8.54 -4.88
CA THR A 132 16.44 -9.55 -4.31
C THR A 132 15.72 -10.81 -3.86
N ILE A 133 14.38 -10.81 -3.79
CA ILE A 133 13.58 -11.95 -3.33
C ILE A 133 12.87 -12.58 -4.55
N ASP A 134 13.21 -13.83 -4.85
CA ASP A 134 12.51 -14.64 -5.85
C ASP A 134 11.27 -15.31 -5.25
N ILE A 135 10.23 -14.51 -5.04
CA ILE A 135 8.95 -15.02 -4.54
C ILE A 135 8.17 -15.80 -5.60
N GLU A 136 8.50 -15.60 -6.88
CA GLU A 136 7.81 -16.26 -7.98
C GLU A 136 8.10 -17.76 -7.98
N GLN A 137 9.37 -18.14 -7.84
CA GLN A 137 9.77 -19.54 -7.75
C GLN A 137 9.12 -20.23 -6.53
N TYR A 138 9.10 -19.56 -5.38
CA TYR A 138 8.47 -20.07 -4.16
C TYR A 138 6.96 -20.29 -4.33
N LEU A 139 6.26 -19.35 -4.97
CA LEU A 139 4.84 -19.48 -5.27
C LEU A 139 4.54 -20.65 -6.21
N ARG A 140 5.35 -20.84 -7.25
CA ARG A 140 5.21 -21.99 -8.17
C ARG A 140 5.33 -23.31 -7.43
N GLN A 141 6.31 -23.46 -6.54
CA GLN A 141 6.46 -24.66 -5.71
C GLN A 141 5.23 -24.94 -4.85
N LEU A 142 4.64 -23.91 -4.25
CA LEU A 142 3.43 -24.04 -3.43
C LEU A 142 2.20 -24.41 -4.26
N GLN A 143 2.08 -23.87 -5.48
CA GLN A 143 1.03 -24.24 -6.42
C GLN A 143 1.15 -25.70 -6.84
N GLU A 144 2.34 -26.14 -7.27
CA GLU A 144 2.61 -27.53 -7.67
C GLU A 144 2.34 -28.52 -6.52
N TYR A 145 2.76 -28.18 -5.30
CA TYR A 145 2.49 -29.00 -4.11
C TYR A 145 0.99 -29.16 -3.86
N ASN A 146 0.22 -28.07 -3.97
CA ASN A 146 -1.23 -28.11 -3.76
C ASN A 146 -1.97 -28.86 -4.88
N GLN A 147 -1.53 -28.72 -6.14
CA GLN A 147 -2.07 -29.48 -7.27
C GLN A 147 -1.86 -30.98 -7.08
N LYS A 148 -0.63 -31.42 -6.75
CA LYS A 148 -0.33 -32.84 -6.49
C LYS A 148 -1.17 -33.40 -5.35
N ARG A 149 -1.37 -32.62 -4.29
CA ARG A 149 -2.19 -33.04 -3.14
C ARG A 149 -3.65 -33.27 -3.51
N GLN A 150 -4.19 -32.51 -4.46
CA GLN A 150 -5.58 -32.67 -4.92
C GLN A 150 -5.77 -33.82 -5.89
N SER A 151 -4.77 -34.11 -6.73
CA SER A 151 -4.81 -35.28 -7.63
C SER A 151 -4.66 -36.63 -6.91
N SER A 152 -4.20 -36.62 -5.65
CA SER A 152 -4.01 -37.81 -4.82
C SER A 152 -5.21 -38.14 -3.93
N ILE A 153 -6.31 -37.43 -4.08
CA ILE A 153 -7.60 -37.64 -3.40
C ILE A 153 -8.60 -38.07 -4.46
#